data_AF-A0A6L4AUU2-F1
#
_entry.id   AF-A0A6L4AUU2-F1
#
_cell.length_a   1.000
_cell.length_b   1.000
_cell.length_c   1.000
_cell.angle_alpha   90.00
_cell.angle_beta   90.00
_cell.angle_gamma   90.00
#
_symmetry.space_group_name_H-M   'P 1'
#
loop_
_entity.id
_entity.type
_entity.pdbx_description
1 polymer ?
#
loop_
_entity_poly.entity_id
_entity_poly.type
_entity_poly.pdbx_seq_one_letter_code
_entity_poly.pdbx_strand_id
1 'polypeptide(L)'
;MPAPPALRPAPPDAGERDVRFDLFRGACVLLMIFGHLGWRSLEVHFRLGFVSVAEGFFLISGATLGVVGARYAARGDTAMLARRLPRRGVWLFAANLVGVALYRALTGPLFPAAQMAEYWQGVPALAQWLSFDQPSVLNVLPRYALFLLVVPLVLFALARGHQLAVLAGSAALWLANFGLAGALRLPWLETGHAPYPAASWQLLFFGGMAIAHRLRGRPPARLPPALLPAALLAV
;
A
#
# COMPACT_ATOMS: atom_id res chain seq x y z
N MET A 1 42.09 24.14 23.76
CA MET A 1 41.06 24.46 22.74
C MET A 1 39.82 23.62 23.03
N PRO A 2 38.63 24.22 23.19
CA PRO A 2 37.40 23.44 23.29
C PRO A 2 37.09 22.78 21.94
N ALA A 3 36.61 21.53 21.98
CA ALA A 3 36.24 20.76 20.79
C ALA A 3 35.11 21.49 20.02
N PRO A 4 35.12 21.46 18.67
CA PRO A 4 34.05 22.03 17.88
C PRO A 4 32.72 21.36 18.27
N PRO A 5 31.61 22.12 18.38
CA PRO A 5 30.31 21.55 18.68
C PRO A 5 29.97 20.52 17.62
N ALA A 6 29.60 19.30 18.05
CA ALA A 6 29.12 18.26 17.16
C ALA A 6 27.95 18.83 16.34
N LEU A 7 28.09 18.85 15.02
CA LEU A 7 27.02 19.20 14.08
C LEU A 7 25.82 18.30 14.37
N ARG A 8 24.85 18.82 15.12
CA ARG A 8 23.54 18.18 15.22
C ARG A 8 22.96 18.19 13.81
N PRO A 9 22.55 17.04 13.24
CA PRO A 9 21.84 17.05 11.97
C PRO A 9 20.64 17.98 12.12
N ALA A 10 20.55 18.97 11.23
CA ALA A 10 19.41 19.87 11.20
C ALA A 10 18.13 19.02 11.14
N PRO A 11 17.05 19.40 11.87
CA PRO A 11 15.76 18.75 11.67
C PRO A 11 15.43 18.82 10.18
N PRO A 12 14.96 17.72 9.56
CA PRO A 12 14.70 17.70 8.12
C PRO A 12 13.76 18.86 7.78
N ASP A 13 14.22 19.73 6.87
CA ASP A 13 13.50 20.92 6.47
C ASP A 13 12.08 20.55 6.03
N ALA A 14 11.11 21.41 6.33
CA ALA A 14 9.67 21.21 6.07
C ALA A 14 9.29 20.97 4.58
N GLY A 15 10.28 20.99 3.69
CA GLY A 15 10.18 20.73 2.25
C GLY A 15 10.76 19.39 1.77
N GLU A 16 11.59 18.69 2.53
CA GLU A 16 12.28 17.50 2.02
C GLU A 16 11.41 16.24 2.01
N ARG A 17 11.69 15.38 1.03
CA ARG A 17 11.09 14.06 0.86
C ARG A 17 11.62 13.15 1.97
N ASP A 18 10.73 12.61 2.80
CA ASP A 18 11.15 11.71 3.88
C ASP A 18 11.60 10.36 3.30
N VAL A 19 12.91 10.19 3.20
CA VAL A 19 13.59 9.02 2.62
C VAL A 19 13.24 7.73 3.36
N ARG A 20 12.85 7.81 4.64
CA ARG A 20 12.52 6.62 5.46
C ARG A 20 11.28 5.93 4.92
N PHE A 21 10.24 6.69 4.58
CA PHE A 21 9.02 6.11 3.99
C PHE A 21 9.32 5.42 2.65
N ASP A 22 10.21 5.99 1.84
CA ASP A 22 10.61 5.38 0.58
C ASP A 22 11.45 4.12 0.78
N LEU A 23 12.39 4.14 1.73
CA LEU A 23 13.22 2.99 2.07
C LEU A 23 12.37 1.82 2.56
N PHE A 24 11.50 2.04 3.55
CA PHE A 24 10.65 0.97 4.10
C PHE A 24 9.68 0.42 3.05
N ARG A 25 9.07 1.30 2.25
CA ARG A 25 8.19 0.86 1.16
C ARG A 25 8.95 0.05 0.11
N GLY A 26 10.16 0.47 -0.27
CA GLY A 26 11.03 -0.24 -1.19
C GLY A 26 11.46 -1.61 -0.64
N ALA A 27 11.83 -1.66 0.65
CA ALA A 27 12.15 -2.89 1.34
C ALA A 27 10.97 -3.87 1.32
N CYS A 28 9.73 -3.41 1.53
CA CYS A 28 8.57 -4.29 1.40
C CYS A 28 8.46 -4.91 0.00
N VAL A 29 8.71 -4.15 -1.06
CA VAL A 29 8.66 -4.67 -2.44
C VAL A 29 9.75 -5.73 -2.66
N LEU A 30 10.97 -5.47 -2.22
CA LEU A 30 12.07 -6.44 -2.33
C LEU A 30 11.80 -7.73 -1.57
N LEU A 31 11.30 -7.62 -0.33
CA LEU A 31 10.95 -8.78 0.49
C LEU A 31 9.80 -9.60 -0.13
N MET A 32 8.78 -8.95 -0.70
CA MET A 32 7.72 -9.64 -1.44
C MET A 32 8.27 -10.39 -2.66
N ILE A 33 9.19 -9.79 -3.43
CA ILE A 33 9.84 -10.46 -4.57
C ILE A 33 10.63 -11.68 -4.12
N PHE A 34 11.50 -11.54 -3.11
CA PHE A 34 12.32 -12.66 -2.64
C PHE A 34 11.48 -13.84 -2.15
N GLY A 35 10.42 -13.55 -1.42
CA GLY A 35 9.58 -14.63 -0.95
C GLY A 35 8.75 -15.28 -2.07
N HIS A 36 8.45 -14.57 -3.16
CA HIS A 36 7.87 -15.19 -4.36
C HIS A 36 8.87 -16.01 -5.18
N LEU A 37 10.17 -15.74 -5.07
CA LEU A 37 11.24 -16.54 -5.69
C LEU A 37 11.54 -17.84 -4.94
N GLY A 38 10.78 -18.17 -3.87
CA GLY A 38 10.97 -19.39 -3.12
C GLY A 38 12.27 -19.42 -2.32
N TRP A 39 12.80 -18.25 -1.95
CA TRP A 39 13.96 -18.15 -1.06
C TRP A 39 13.56 -18.55 0.37
N ARG A 40 13.53 -19.87 0.62
CA ARG A 40 12.90 -20.52 1.78
C ARG A 40 13.45 -20.10 3.15
N SER A 41 14.70 -19.65 3.23
CA SER A 41 15.27 -19.14 4.49
C SER A 41 14.60 -17.85 4.97
N LEU A 42 13.78 -17.22 4.12
CA LEU A 42 12.96 -16.06 4.46
C LEU A 42 11.47 -16.39 4.70
N GLU A 43 11.04 -17.66 4.82
CA GLU A 43 9.62 -17.99 5.06
C GLU A 43 9.08 -17.42 6.39
N VAL A 44 9.96 -17.17 7.37
CA VAL A 44 9.65 -16.42 8.60
C VAL A 44 9.36 -14.92 8.32
N HIS A 45 9.72 -14.40 7.14
CA HIS A 45 9.85 -12.96 6.85
C HIS A 45 8.73 -12.38 5.99
N PHE A 46 7.76 -13.19 5.56
CA PHE A 46 6.53 -12.64 4.99
C PHE A 46 5.63 -12.02 6.04
N ARG A 47 5.92 -12.27 7.31
CA ARG A 47 5.31 -11.63 8.46
C ARG A 47 6.41 -11.02 9.31
N LEU A 48 6.39 -9.71 9.48
CA LEU A 48 7.08 -9.06 10.59
C LEU A 48 6.26 -9.40 11.85
N GLY A 49 6.53 -10.57 12.44
CA GLY A 49 5.73 -11.15 13.53
C GLY A 49 4.34 -11.60 13.06
N PHE A 50 3.29 -10.84 13.41
CA PHE A 50 1.90 -11.12 13.02
C PHE A 50 1.43 -10.36 11.78
N VAL A 51 2.23 -9.40 11.29
CA VAL A 51 1.84 -8.48 10.19
C VAL A 51 2.60 -8.82 8.93
N SER A 52 1.91 -9.02 7.82
CA SER A 52 2.53 -9.32 6.55
C SER A 52 3.27 -8.15 5.92
N VAL A 53 4.30 -8.44 5.10
CA VAL A 53 5.05 -7.42 4.35
C VAL A 53 4.13 -6.60 3.43
N ALA A 54 3.12 -7.24 2.85
CA ALA A 54 2.13 -6.57 2.01
C ALA A 54 1.31 -5.56 2.82
N GLU A 55 0.83 -5.92 4.01
CA GLU A 55 0.09 -4.99 4.88
C GLU A 55 0.95 -3.78 5.25
N GLY A 56 2.23 -4.01 5.55
CA GLY A 56 3.22 -2.95 5.74
C GLY A 56 3.35 -2.02 4.52
N PHE A 57 3.48 -2.59 3.32
CA PHE A 57 3.56 -1.82 2.08
C PHE A 57 2.34 -0.91 1.87
N PHE A 58 1.12 -1.41 2.06
CA PHE A 58 -0.10 -0.61 1.89
C PHE A 58 -0.21 0.50 2.94
N LEU A 59 0.05 0.17 4.21
CA LEU A 59 0.02 1.15 5.31
C LEU A 59 1.02 2.29 5.09
N ILE A 60 2.28 1.95 4.81
CA ILE A 60 3.37 2.92 4.60
C ILE A 60 3.09 3.76 3.35
N SER A 61 2.61 3.15 2.27
CA SER A 61 2.26 3.88 1.05
C SER A 61 1.10 4.86 1.26
N GLY A 62 0.06 4.45 1.98
CA GLY A 62 -1.04 5.30 2.38
C GLY A 62 -0.55 6.48 3.23
N ALA A 63 0.25 6.19 4.27
CA ALA A 63 0.84 7.21 5.14
C ALA A 63 1.70 8.22 4.34
N THR A 64 2.51 7.73 3.40
CA THR A 64 3.32 8.58 2.50
C THR A 64 2.43 9.57 1.73
N LEU A 65 1.33 9.09 1.15
CA LEU A 65 0.37 9.94 0.44
C LEU A 65 -0.40 10.87 1.37
N GLY A 66 -0.62 10.47 2.62
CA GLY A 66 -1.19 11.34 3.65
C GLY A 66 -0.29 12.53 3.95
N VAL A 67 1.01 12.27 4.16
CA VAL A 67 2.02 13.31 4.38
C VAL A 67 2.13 14.24 3.17
N VAL A 68 2.27 13.67 1.97
CA VAL A 68 2.38 14.44 0.72
C VAL A 68 1.09 15.24 0.48
N GLY A 69 -0.06 14.61 0.64
CA GLY A 69 -1.38 15.24 0.49
C GLY A 69 -1.56 16.46 1.39
N ALA A 70 -1.24 16.32 2.68
CA ALA A 70 -1.29 17.43 3.63
C ALA A 70 -0.38 18.59 3.23
N ARG A 71 0.79 18.30 2.63
CA ARG A 71 1.70 19.34 2.11
C ARG A 71 1.10 20.13 0.96
N TYR A 72 0.50 19.43 0.00
CA TYR A 72 -0.13 20.07 -1.15
C TYR A 72 -1.40 20.82 -0.75
N ALA A 73 -2.17 20.31 0.22
CA ALA A 73 -3.31 21.00 0.82
C ALA A 73 -2.90 22.33 1.46
N ALA A 74 -1.83 22.36 2.26
CA ALA A 74 -1.31 23.58 2.85
C ALA A 74 -0.84 24.63 1.82
N ARG A 75 -0.56 24.21 0.58
CA ARG A 75 -0.13 25.09 -0.53
C ARG A 75 -1.26 25.42 -1.52
N GLY A 76 -2.48 24.93 -1.30
CA GLY A 76 -3.61 25.11 -2.21
C GLY A 76 -3.51 24.32 -3.53
N ASP A 77 -2.63 23.33 -3.63
CA ASP A 77 -2.29 22.63 -4.89
C ASP A 77 -2.62 21.12 -4.86
N THR A 78 -3.69 20.73 -4.18
CA THR A 78 -4.14 19.32 -4.14
C THR A 78 -4.61 18.82 -5.51
N ALA A 79 -5.03 19.74 -6.38
CA ALA A 79 -5.49 19.44 -7.74
C ALA A 79 -4.41 18.77 -8.59
N MET A 80 -3.14 19.18 -8.46
CA MET A 80 -2.05 18.53 -9.19
C MET A 80 -1.89 17.07 -8.77
N LEU A 81 -1.94 16.78 -7.47
CA LEU A 81 -1.81 15.43 -6.94
C LEU A 81 -3.01 14.55 -7.38
N ALA A 82 -4.22 15.11 -7.32
CA ALA A 82 -5.45 14.47 -7.77
C ALA A 82 -5.42 14.08 -9.26
N ARG A 83 -4.68 14.80 -10.11
CA ARG A 83 -4.52 14.47 -11.54
C ARG A 83 -3.41 13.45 -11.81
N ARG A 84 -2.30 13.50 -11.04
CA ARG A 84 -1.13 12.64 -11.30
C ARG A 84 -1.28 11.22 -10.74
N LEU A 85 -1.91 11.06 -9.57
CA LEU A 85 -1.99 9.75 -8.92
C LEU A 85 -2.86 8.74 -9.67
N PRO A 86 -4.04 9.11 -10.21
CA PRO A 86 -4.83 8.17 -11.01
C PRO A 86 -4.10 7.73 -12.27
N ARG A 87 -3.41 8.66 -12.96
CA ARG A 87 -2.58 8.33 -14.12
C ARG A 87 -1.49 7.33 -13.76
N ARG A 88 -0.84 7.49 -12.61
CA ARG A 88 0.11 6.51 -12.09
C ARG A 88 -0.55 5.17 -11.80
N GLY A 89 -1.74 5.15 -11.21
CA GLY A 89 -2.53 3.94 -10.99
C GLY A 89 -2.78 3.19 -12.30
N VAL A 90 -3.25 3.89 -13.33
CA VAL A 90 -3.46 3.33 -14.67
C VAL A 90 -2.17 2.78 -15.26
N TRP A 91 -1.06 3.51 -15.17
CA TRP A 91 0.24 3.02 -15.64
C TRP A 91 0.71 1.76 -14.91
N LEU A 92 0.54 1.69 -13.59
CA LEU A 92 0.89 0.51 -12.81
C LEU A 92 0.00 -0.69 -13.15
N PHE A 93 -1.28 -0.44 -13.41
CA PHE A 93 -2.20 -1.48 -13.87
C PHE A 93 -1.81 -1.97 -15.27
N ALA A 94 -1.50 -1.07 -16.21
CA ALA A 94 -1.03 -1.44 -17.54
C ALA A 94 0.29 -2.23 -17.50
N ALA A 95 1.25 -1.79 -16.68
CA ALA A 95 2.49 -2.54 -16.46
C ALA A 95 2.23 -3.92 -15.86
N ASN A 96 1.23 -4.03 -14.98
CA ASN A 96 0.79 -5.32 -14.46
C ASN A 96 0.24 -6.23 -15.56
N LEU A 97 -0.61 -5.73 -16.47
CA LEU A 97 -1.14 -6.51 -17.59
C LEU A 97 -0.02 -7.06 -18.47
N VAL A 98 1.03 -6.27 -18.72
CA VAL A 98 2.23 -6.74 -19.43
C VAL A 98 2.90 -7.87 -18.65
N GLY A 99 3.04 -7.73 -17.32
CA GLY A 99 3.54 -8.79 -16.45
C GLY A 99 2.70 -10.06 -16.50
N VAL A 100 1.37 -9.95 -16.50
CA VAL A 100 0.43 -11.09 -16.59
C VAL A 100 0.53 -11.76 -17.95
N ALA A 101 0.61 -10.98 -19.03
CA ALA A 101 0.82 -11.50 -20.37
C ALA A 101 2.14 -12.26 -20.50
N LEU A 102 3.23 -11.72 -19.94
CA LEU A 102 4.53 -12.38 -19.91
C LEU A 102 4.48 -13.66 -19.06
N TYR A 103 3.91 -13.59 -17.86
CA TYR A 103 3.74 -14.76 -17.00
C TYR A 103 2.94 -15.86 -17.70
N ARG A 104 1.86 -15.50 -18.41
CA ARG A 104 1.08 -16.42 -19.24
C ARG A 104 1.93 -17.04 -20.36
N ALA A 105 2.70 -16.24 -21.09
CA ALA A 105 3.54 -16.73 -22.19
C ALA A 105 4.66 -17.66 -21.72
N LEU A 106 5.15 -17.47 -20.49
CA LEU A 106 6.20 -18.29 -19.87
C LEU A 106 5.65 -19.46 -19.04
N THR A 107 4.33 -19.60 -18.94
CA THR A 107 3.66 -20.69 -18.22
C THR A 107 3.83 -22.01 -18.97
N GLY A 108 4.32 -23.05 -18.29
CA GLY A 108 4.78 -24.30 -18.86
C GLY A 108 6.32 -24.36 -18.95
N PRO A 109 6.95 -23.53 -19.80
CA PRO A 109 8.42 -23.50 -19.94
C PRO A 109 9.17 -23.16 -18.66
N LEU A 110 8.66 -22.22 -17.86
CA LEU A 110 9.35 -21.70 -16.66
C LEU A 110 8.48 -21.68 -15.40
N PHE A 111 7.15 -21.58 -15.55
CA PHE A 111 6.23 -21.49 -14.41
C PHE A 111 5.15 -22.59 -14.44
N PRO A 112 4.70 -23.13 -13.29
CA PRO A 112 3.66 -24.15 -13.25
C PRO A 112 2.31 -23.64 -13.79
N ALA A 113 1.74 -24.35 -14.77
CA ALA A 113 0.46 -23.97 -15.39
C ALA A 113 -0.75 -24.03 -14.46
N ALA A 114 -0.72 -24.94 -13.48
CA ALA A 114 -1.79 -25.10 -12.50
C ALA A 114 -2.06 -23.80 -11.71
N GLN A 115 -1.01 -23.05 -11.39
CA GLN A 115 -1.13 -21.83 -10.57
C GLN A 115 -1.87 -20.71 -11.30
N MET A 116 -1.68 -20.58 -12.62
CA MET A 116 -2.42 -19.63 -13.45
C MET A 116 -3.87 -20.09 -13.65
N ALA A 117 -4.05 -21.39 -13.91
CA ALA A 117 -5.37 -21.97 -14.17
C ALA A 117 -6.32 -21.82 -12.97
N GLU A 118 -5.81 -21.96 -11.75
CA GLU A 118 -6.59 -21.80 -10.51
C GLU A 118 -7.24 -20.40 -10.38
N TYR A 119 -6.50 -19.34 -10.71
CA TYR A 119 -7.00 -17.95 -10.59
C TYR A 119 -8.00 -17.56 -11.68
N TRP A 120 -8.02 -18.28 -12.80
CA TRP A 120 -8.90 -18.00 -13.94
C TRP A 120 -10.03 -19.02 -14.10
N GLN A 121 -10.07 -20.04 -13.24
CA GLN A 121 -11.10 -21.06 -13.28
C GLN A 121 -12.48 -20.43 -13.07
N GLY A 122 -13.38 -20.55 -14.05
CA GLY A 122 -14.72 -19.97 -13.98
C GLY A 122 -14.78 -18.45 -14.15
N VAL A 123 -13.66 -17.78 -14.42
CA VAL A 123 -13.60 -16.33 -14.64
C VAL A 123 -13.86 -16.00 -16.11
N PRO A 124 -14.81 -15.11 -16.44
CA PRO A 124 -15.04 -14.67 -17.81
C PRO A 124 -13.77 -14.10 -18.48
N ALA A 125 -13.58 -14.36 -19.78
CA ALA A 125 -12.34 -14.00 -20.48
C ALA A 125 -11.92 -12.54 -20.31
N LEU A 126 -12.88 -11.60 -20.30
CA LEU A 126 -12.60 -10.18 -20.07
C LEU A 126 -12.11 -9.91 -18.64
N ALA A 127 -12.71 -10.55 -17.64
CA ALA A 127 -12.35 -10.38 -16.23
C ALA A 127 -11.01 -11.03 -15.86
N GLN A 128 -10.55 -12.03 -16.62
CA GLN A 128 -9.19 -12.60 -16.47
C GLN A 128 -8.10 -11.53 -16.64
N TRP A 129 -8.34 -10.54 -17.50
CA TRP A 129 -7.41 -9.45 -17.77
C TRP A 129 -7.74 -8.19 -16.99
N LEU A 130 -9.02 -7.84 -16.83
CA LEU A 130 -9.41 -6.54 -16.26
C LEU A 130 -9.68 -6.55 -14.76
N SER A 131 -9.69 -7.72 -14.11
CA SER A 131 -9.87 -7.78 -12.66
C SER A 131 -8.65 -7.27 -11.90
N PHE A 132 -8.88 -6.85 -10.66
CA PHE A 132 -7.85 -6.58 -9.66
C PHE A 132 -7.40 -7.86 -8.91
N ASP A 133 -7.99 -9.01 -9.25
CA ASP A 133 -7.66 -10.34 -8.70
C ASP A 133 -6.73 -11.08 -9.67
N GLN A 134 -5.58 -10.46 -9.96
CA GLN A 134 -4.60 -11.04 -10.89
C GLN A 134 -3.91 -12.28 -10.30
N PRO A 135 -3.33 -13.15 -11.14
CA PRO A 135 -2.75 -14.41 -10.69
C PRO A 135 -1.47 -14.28 -9.84
N SER A 136 -1.33 -15.18 -8.86
CA SER A 136 -0.07 -15.47 -8.14
C SER A 136 0.68 -14.23 -7.65
N VAL A 137 1.87 -13.94 -8.18
CA VAL A 137 2.79 -12.89 -7.70
C VAL A 137 2.42 -11.49 -8.21
N LEU A 138 1.47 -11.40 -9.13
CA LEU A 138 1.11 -10.16 -9.83
C LEU A 138 -0.11 -9.49 -9.21
N ASN A 139 -0.49 -9.93 -8.04
CA ASN A 139 -1.83 -9.74 -7.53
C ASN A 139 -1.91 -8.52 -6.58
N VAL A 140 -0.76 -8.08 -6.02
CA VAL A 140 -0.65 -6.92 -5.13
C VAL A 140 -0.71 -5.57 -5.88
N LEU A 141 -0.10 -5.48 -7.06
CA LEU A 141 0.00 -4.25 -7.86
C LEU A 141 -1.36 -3.70 -8.32
N PRO A 142 -2.29 -4.52 -8.86
CA PRO A 142 -3.60 -4.07 -9.29
C PRO A 142 -4.38 -3.45 -8.13
N ARG A 143 -4.31 -4.06 -6.94
CA ARG A 143 -4.99 -3.52 -5.76
C ARG A 143 -4.39 -2.20 -5.29
N TYR A 144 -3.07 -2.07 -5.35
CA TYR A 144 -2.41 -0.78 -5.12
C TYR A 144 -2.84 0.28 -6.15
N ALA A 145 -2.90 -0.10 -7.43
CA ALA A 145 -3.35 0.78 -8.50
C ALA A 145 -4.80 1.26 -8.26
N LEU A 146 -5.70 0.35 -7.88
CA LEU A 146 -7.08 0.67 -7.51
C LEU A 146 -7.13 1.75 -6.42
N PHE A 147 -6.35 1.61 -5.35
CA PHE A 147 -6.36 2.61 -4.28
C PHE A 147 -5.83 3.96 -4.75
N LEU A 148 -4.83 4.00 -5.64
CA LEU A 148 -4.37 5.26 -6.25
C LEU A 148 -5.46 5.97 -7.07
N LEU A 149 -6.39 5.22 -7.67
CA LEU A 149 -7.55 5.81 -8.37
C LEU A 149 -8.52 6.48 -7.40
N VAL A 150 -8.64 5.95 -6.18
CA VAL A 150 -9.55 6.45 -5.12
C VAL A 150 -8.92 7.58 -4.28
N VAL A 151 -7.58 7.67 -4.26
CA VAL A 151 -6.85 8.71 -3.51
C VAL A 151 -7.38 10.14 -3.74
N PRO A 152 -7.70 10.61 -4.95
CA PRO A 152 -8.23 11.97 -5.14
C PRO A 152 -9.49 12.25 -4.31
N LEU A 153 -10.40 11.28 -4.21
CA LEU A 153 -11.63 11.40 -3.42
C LEU A 153 -11.29 11.49 -1.92
N VAL A 154 -10.38 10.64 -1.46
CA VAL A 154 -9.94 10.63 -0.06
C VAL A 154 -9.20 11.92 0.29
N LEU A 155 -8.28 12.38 -0.57
CA LEU A 155 -7.59 13.68 -0.40
C LEU A 155 -8.57 14.84 -0.33
N PHE A 156 -9.59 14.85 -1.18
CA PHE A 156 -10.62 15.87 -1.18
C PHE A 156 -11.40 15.92 0.15
N ALA A 157 -11.70 14.77 0.73
CA ALA A 157 -12.32 14.66 2.05
C ALA A 157 -11.36 15.09 3.18
N LEU A 158 -10.10 14.64 3.15
CA LEU A 158 -9.09 14.98 4.15
C LEU A 158 -8.73 16.47 4.14
N ALA A 159 -8.68 17.10 2.97
CA ALA A 159 -8.44 18.54 2.80
C ALA A 159 -9.57 19.40 3.41
N ARG A 160 -10.78 18.84 3.56
CA ARG A 160 -11.92 19.48 4.23
C ARG A 160 -12.05 19.15 5.72
N GLY A 161 -11.07 18.42 6.29
CA GLY A 161 -11.13 18.06 7.70
C GLY A 161 -12.02 16.84 8.01
N HIS A 162 -12.36 16.02 7.02
CA HIS A 162 -13.18 14.82 7.23
C HIS A 162 -12.34 13.57 7.59
N GLN A 163 -11.27 13.71 8.38
CA GLN A 163 -10.39 12.58 8.71
C GLN A 163 -11.13 11.48 9.48
N LEU A 164 -11.99 11.84 10.43
CA LEU A 164 -12.79 10.87 11.17
C LEU A 164 -13.79 10.15 10.27
N ALA A 165 -14.40 10.83 9.29
CA ALA A 165 -15.31 10.18 8.35
C ALA A 165 -14.58 9.17 7.45
N VAL A 166 -13.38 9.51 6.97
CA VAL A 166 -12.54 8.57 6.20
C VAL A 166 -12.18 7.35 7.05
N LEU A 167 -11.75 7.54 8.30
CA LEU A 167 -11.41 6.45 9.21
C LEU A 167 -12.62 5.59 9.56
N ALA A 168 -13.73 6.21 9.95
CA ALA A 168 -14.96 5.51 10.31
C ALA A 168 -15.56 4.77 9.11
N GLY A 169 -15.60 5.40 7.93
CA GLY A 169 -16.06 4.75 6.70
C GLY A 169 -15.16 3.58 6.30
N SER A 170 -13.84 3.74 6.40
CA SER A 170 -12.89 2.65 6.12
C SER A 170 -13.06 1.49 7.10
N ALA A 171 -13.23 1.78 8.39
CA ALA A 171 -13.43 0.78 9.43
C ALA A 171 -14.79 0.08 9.29
N ALA A 172 -15.85 0.82 8.98
CA ALA A 172 -17.18 0.27 8.73
C ALA A 172 -17.19 -0.66 7.51
N LEU A 173 -16.52 -0.27 6.42
CA LEU A 173 -16.41 -1.11 5.23
C LEU A 173 -15.61 -2.39 5.52
N TRP A 174 -14.53 -2.28 6.29
CA TRP A 174 -13.78 -3.44 6.75
C TRP A 174 -14.62 -4.35 7.65
N LEU A 175 -15.35 -3.80 8.64
CA LEU A 175 -16.23 -4.56 9.53
C LEU A 175 -17.34 -5.26 8.76
N ALA A 176 -17.94 -4.59 7.77
CA ALA A 176 -18.95 -5.18 6.90
C ALA A 176 -18.36 -6.36 6.13
N ASN A 177 -17.18 -6.19 5.52
CA ASN A 177 -16.54 -7.30 4.81
C ASN A 177 -16.13 -8.44 5.74
N PHE A 178 -15.69 -8.12 6.97
CA PHE A 178 -15.36 -9.10 7.99
C PHE A 178 -16.60 -9.93 8.40
N GLY A 179 -17.73 -9.27 8.68
CA GLY A 179 -18.99 -9.94 8.99
C GLY A 179 -19.54 -10.79 7.84
N LEU A 180 -19.19 -10.43 6.61
CA LEU A 180 -19.50 -11.19 5.39
C LEU A 180 -18.40 -12.20 5.02
N ALA A 181 -17.48 -12.51 5.94
CA ALA A 181 -16.39 -13.47 5.73
C ALA A 181 -15.56 -13.22 4.45
N GLY A 182 -15.36 -11.95 4.08
CA GLY A 182 -14.59 -11.57 2.89
C GLY A 182 -15.37 -11.60 1.57
N ALA A 183 -16.70 -11.77 1.62
CA ALA A 183 -17.55 -11.85 0.43
C ALA A 183 -17.88 -10.48 -0.20
N LEU A 184 -17.58 -9.36 0.47
CA LEU A 184 -17.78 -8.03 -0.11
C LEU A 184 -16.68 -7.74 -1.13
N ARG A 185 -17.05 -7.85 -2.41
CA ARG A 185 -16.16 -7.73 -3.56
C ARG A 185 -16.66 -6.64 -4.51
N LEU A 186 -15.76 -6.01 -5.24
CA LEU A 186 -16.14 -5.14 -6.35
C LEU A 186 -16.71 -5.99 -7.50
N PRO A 187 -17.99 -5.82 -7.88
CA PRO A 187 -18.59 -6.60 -8.94
C PRO A 187 -17.77 -6.50 -10.22
N TRP A 188 -17.51 -7.64 -10.86
CA TRP A 188 -16.75 -7.77 -12.13
C TRP A 188 -15.26 -7.40 -12.06
N LEU A 189 -14.81 -6.78 -10.98
CA LEU A 189 -13.44 -6.31 -10.79
C LEU A 189 -12.67 -7.13 -9.75
N GLU A 190 -13.37 -7.87 -8.88
CA GLU A 190 -12.77 -8.85 -7.98
C GLU A 190 -13.47 -10.19 -8.16
N THR A 191 -12.70 -11.21 -8.57
CA THR A 191 -13.21 -12.54 -8.94
C THR A 191 -13.34 -13.45 -7.72
N GLY A 192 -12.76 -13.08 -6.57
CA GLY A 192 -12.81 -13.83 -5.33
C GLY A 192 -11.60 -14.74 -5.12
N HIS A 193 -10.75 -14.93 -6.14
CA HIS A 193 -9.57 -15.79 -6.06
C HIS A 193 -8.38 -15.15 -5.35
N ALA A 194 -8.33 -13.81 -5.27
CA ALA A 194 -7.24 -13.14 -4.57
C ALA A 194 -7.48 -13.05 -3.04
N PRO A 195 -6.44 -13.27 -2.21
CA PRO A 195 -6.58 -13.34 -0.75
C PRO A 195 -6.70 -11.98 -0.04
N TYR A 196 -6.82 -10.86 -0.76
CA TYR A 196 -6.84 -9.52 -0.14
C TYR A 196 -7.93 -8.63 -0.73
N PRO A 197 -9.22 -8.83 -0.35
CA PRO A 197 -10.34 -8.04 -0.87
C PRO A 197 -10.16 -6.53 -0.63
N ALA A 198 -10.50 -5.72 -1.64
CA ALA A 198 -10.37 -4.27 -1.60
C ALA A 198 -11.13 -3.66 -0.42
N ALA A 199 -12.33 -4.16 -0.13
CA ALA A 199 -13.17 -3.68 0.97
C ALA A 199 -12.48 -3.77 2.35
N SER A 200 -11.60 -4.77 2.55
CA SER A 200 -10.79 -4.88 3.77
C SER A 200 -9.49 -4.11 3.67
N TRP A 201 -8.74 -4.28 2.58
CA TRP A 201 -7.37 -3.76 2.48
C TRP A 201 -7.29 -2.24 2.34
N GLN A 202 -8.37 -1.61 1.90
CA GLN A 202 -8.49 -0.16 1.87
C GLN A 202 -8.33 0.47 3.26
N LEU A 203 -8.67 -0.25 4.35
CA LEU A 203 -8.51 0.25 5.71
C LEU A 203 -7.05 0.56 6.05
N LEU A 204 -6.11 -0.31 5.66
CA LEU A 204 -4.69 -0.11 5.92
C LEU A 204 -4.18 1.12 5.17
N PHE A 205 -4.53 1.20 3.89
CA PHE A 205 -4.06 2.26 3.01
C PHE A 205 -4.68 3.62 3.38
N PHE A 206 -6.01 3.73 3.40
CA PHE A 206 -6.68 5.01 3.69
C PHE A 206 -6.64 5.35 5.18
N GLY A 207 -6.55 4.37 6.08
CA GLY A 207 -6.30 4.58 7.50
C GLY A 207 -4.92 5.20 7.73
N GLY A 208 -3.86 4.60 7.18
CA GLY A 208 -2.51 5.17 7.22
C GLY A 208 -2.46 6.57 6.63
N MET A 209 -3.14 6.77 5.49
CA MET A 209 -3.26 8.07 4.83
C MET A 209 -3.93 9.13 5.70
N ALA A 210 -5.09 8.83 6.30
CA ALA A 210 -5.83 9.76 7.12
C ALA A 210 -5.07 10.14 8.41
N ILE A 211 -4.45 9.14 9.07
CA ILE A 211 -3.64 9.34 10.26
C ILE A 211 -2.44 10.24 9.94
N ALA A 212 -1.66 9.90 8.92
CA ALA A 212 -0.46 10.65 8.57
C ALA A 212 -0.77 12.06 8.07
N HIS A 213 -1.86 12.23 7.31
CA HIS A 213 -2.34 13.56 6.90
C HIS A 213 -2.65 14.46 8.09
N ARG A 214 -3.26 13.92 9.16
CA ARG A 214 -3.55 14.67 10.39
C ARG A 214 -2.29 14.97 11.21
N LEU A 215 -1.36 14.02 11.29
CA LEU A 215 -0.16 14.13 12.12
C LEU A 215 0.89 15.09 11.58
N ARG A 216 0.90 15.40 10.27
CA ARG A 216 1.88 16.32 9.67
C ARG A 216 1.83 17.76 10.20
N GLY A 217 0.73 18.15 10.85
CA GLY A 217 0.61 19.43 11.56
C GLY A 217 1.11 19.38 13.01
N ARG A 218 1.60 18.23 13.49
CA ARG A 218 2.09 18.02 14.86
C ARG A 218 3.59 17.72 14.83
N PRO A 219 4.38 18.27 15.77
CA PRO A 219 5.76 17.85 15.92
C PRO A 219 5.82 16.33 16.14
N PRO A 220 6.80 15.61 15.57
CA PRO A 220 6.93 14.19 15.79
C PRO A 220 6.96 13.94 17.31
N ALA A 221 6.07 13.09 17.79
CA ALA A 221 6.07 12.68 19.19
C ALA A 221 7.46 12.08 19.45
N ARG A 222 8.25 12.75 20.29
CA ARG A 222 9.52 12.19 20.74
C ARG A 222 9.16 10.96 21.55
N LEU A 223 9.50 9.78 21.03
CA LEU A 223 9.38 8.56 21.82
C LEU A 223 10.23 8.78 23.09
N PRO A 224 9.67 8.58 24.30
CA PRO A 224 10.46 8.64 25.50
C PRO A 224 11.62 7.62 25.38
N PRO A 225 12.84 7.96 25.85
CA PRO A 225 14.03 7.11 25.68
C PRO A 225 13.82 5.66 26.16
N ALA A 226 12.92 5.46 27.11
CA ALA A 226 12.55 4.16 27.67
C ALA A 226 11.84 3.21 26.68
N LEU A 227 11.27 3.71 25.57
CA LEU A 227 10.58 2.88 24.56
C LEU A 227 11.47 2.54 23.35
N LEU A 228 12.67 3.11 23.26
CA LEU A 228 13.64 2.80 22.20
C LEU A 228 14.15 1.34 22.22
N PRO A 229 14.43 0.70 23.39
CA PRO A 229 14.83 -0.70 23.40
C PRO A 229 13.70 -1.64 22.97
N ALA A 230 12.45 -1.33 23.31
CA ALA A 230 11.29 -2.14 22.90
C ALA A 230 11.02 -2.06 21.39
N ALA A 231 11.30 -0.91 20.76
CA ALA A 231 11.17 -0.74 19.31
C ALA A 231 12.31 -1.41 18.52
N LEU A 232 13.50 -1.57 19.13
CA LEU A 232 14.65 -2.25 18.52
C LEU A 232 14.62 -3.77 18.71
N LEU A 233 13.94 -4.27 19.74
CA LEU A 233 13.73 -5.70 20.01
C LEU A 233 12.54 -6.30 19.24
N ALA A 234 11.79 -5.47 18.50
CA ALA A 234 10.64 -5.88 17.69
C ALA A 234 10.95 -6.03 16.19
N VAL A 235 12.23 -6.03 15.80
CA VAL A 235 12.77 -6.38 14.47
C VAL A 235 13.48 -7.72 14.58
#